data_AF-A0A7C3QKK0-F1
#
_entry.id   AF-A0A7C3QKK0-F1
#
_cell.length_a   1.000
_cell.length_b   1.000
_cell.length_c   1.000
_cell.angle_alpha   90.00
_cell.angle_beta   90.00
_cell.angle_gamma   90.00
#
_symmetry.space_group_name_H-M   'P 1'
#
loop_
_entity.id
_entity.type
_entity.pdbx_description
1 polymer ?
#
loop_
_entity_poly.entity_id
_entity_poly.type
_entity_poly.pdbx_seq_one_letter_code
_entity_poly.pdbx_strand_id
1 'polypeptide(L)'
;MAKPSKEKRSQARFMARVIPGARPAAKPGFVAPCLPALVETAPSGEAWVHEIKFDGYRLQLHVDEGRPSLFTRNGYDWTRRFVRIAAAARRLPVNRAVIDGEVIVQDASGRSDFAALVRDLEDGRGDRFVFYAFDLLHLDGFDLAVAPLVERKRVLAALLAESGAGPIAYSQHLDVEGPEMFARAVAMGLEGIVSKRREAPYRSGRSRSWVKTKSVRREELVVVGYAARGGSFMSLHVGRRSGRHLVYAGQVGTGFSRATAAKLAARLRGMEIDAPTALAVPAVTANDRWVRPELAATVAYREVTDEGLLRHASFEGLVNAAASPAGAAGAGDRPAAGEEAQGAAERGGGRTAGMAPLLLIDGDSFAHRAYHGVPKSIRRADGGGGGAIVGFANYLIRLYEAEKPRAVMAAWDTLSEPNWRQRLFPPYQSGRVFDQDILDQLDLLPQLV
;
A
#
# COMPACT_ATOMS: atom_id res chain seq x y z
N MET A 1 18.28 37.62 -35.85
CA MET A 1 17.36 37.53 -34.69
C MET A 1 16.71 36.15 -34.69
N ALA A 2 17.10 35.29 -33.75
CA ALA A 2 16.43 34.00 -33.57
C ALA A 2 14.99 34.25 -33.09
N LYS A 3 13.99 33.65 -33.73
CA LYS A 3 12.60 33.69 -33.26
C LYS A 3 12.57 33.09 -31.85
N PRO A 4 11.91 33.73 -30.87
CA PRO A 4 11.72 33.12 -29.56
C PRO A 4 10.98 31.79 -29.76
N SER A 5 11.52 30.72 -29.18
CA SER A 5 10.84 29.43 -29.20
C SER A 5 9.45 29.62 -28.59
N LYS A 6 8.40 29.21 -29.30
CA LYS A 6 7.05 29.21 -28.75
C LYS A 6 7.07 28.29 -27.53
N GLU A 7 7.05 28.85 -26.33
CA GLU A 7 6.75 28.09 -25.11
C GLU A 7 5.51 27.25 -25.40
N LYS A 8 5.64 25.92 -25.28
CA LYS A 8 4.49 25.03 -25.40
C LYS A 8 3.47 25.50 -24.37
N ARG A 9 2.32 26.00 -24.84
CA ARG A 9 1.22 26.40 -23.95
C ARG A 9 0.82 25.18 -23.13
N SER A 10 0.97 25.26 -21.81
CA SER A 10 0.53 24.21 -20.89
C SER A 10 -0.98 23.97 -21.07
N GLN A 11 -1.32 22.72 -21.34
CA GLN A 11 -2.69 22.25 -21.47
C GLN A 11 -3.41 22.37 -20.12
N ALA A 12 -2.73 22.03 -19.02
CA ALA A 12 -3.30 22.15 -17.68
C ALA A 12 -3.72 23.59 -17.34
N ARG A 13 -2.88 24.58 -17.68
CA ARG A 13 -3.19 26.01 -17.50
C ARG A 13 -4.41 26.45 -18.32
N PHE A 14 -4.55 25.95 -19.54
CA PHE A 14 -5.76 26.22 -20.33
C PHE A 14 -6.99 25.58 -19.70
N MET A 15 -6.90 24.30 -19.31
CA MET A 15 -8.02 23.57 -18.72
C MET A 15 -8.54 24.23 -17.44
N ALA A 16 -7.66 24.66 -16.53
CA ALA A 16 -8.05 25.33 -15.28
C ALA A 16 -8.95 26.56 -15.49
N ARG A 17 -8.88 27.21 -16.65
CA ARG A 17 -9.71 28.39 -16.98
C ARG A 17 -11.11 28.03 -17.46
N VAL A 18 -11.29 26.82 -17.98
CA VAL A 18 -12.49 26.41 -18.73
C VAL A 18 -13.27 25.29 -18.06
N ILE A 19 -12.73 24.65 -17.01
CA ILE A 19 -13.50 23.64 -16.27
C ILE A 19 -14.69 24.29 -15.54
N PRO A 20 -15.85 23.60 -15.46
CA PRO A 20 -16.99 24.06 -14.68
C PRO A 20 -16.62 24.37 -13.22
N GLY A 21 -17.09 25.51 -12.73
CA GLY A 21 -16.90 25.92 -11.34
C GLY A 21 -15.58 26.61 -11.03
N ALA A 22 -14.57 26.58 -11.90
CA ALA A 22 -13.33 27.34 -11.70
C ALA A 22 -13.62 28.86 -11.65
N ARG A 23 -12.94 29.57 -10.74
CA ARG A 23 -13.15 31.01 -10.52
C ARG A 23 -11.82 31.76 -10.47
N PRO A 24 -11.71 32.94 -11.10
CA PRO A 24 -10.57 33.81 -10.88
C PRO A 24 -10.40 34.13 -9.39
N ALA A 25 -9.21 33.90 -8.84
CA ALA A 25 -8.89 34.15 -7.44
C ALA A 25 -7.37 34.27 -7.27
N ALA A 26 -6.92 34.99 -6.22
CA ALA A 26 -5.52 34.93 -5.82
C ALA A 26 -5.18 33.54 -5.24
N LYS A 27 -3.90 33.13 -5.31
CA LYS A 27 -3.45 31.88 -4.67
C LYS A 27 -3.70 31.98 -3.16
N PRO A 28 -4.40 31.00 -2.54
CA PRO A 28 -4.59 31.02 -1.10
C PRO A 28 -3.26 30.75 -0.37
N GLY A 29 -3.24 31.08 0.93
CA GLY A 29 -2.27 30.52 1.87
C GLY A 29 -2.56 29.04 2.15
N PHE A 30 -2.06 28.52 3.27
CA PHE A 30 -2.37 27.14 3.68
C PHE A 30 -3.89 26.89 3.76
N VAL A 31 -4.36 25.85 3.09
CA VAL A 31 -5.77 25.44 3.08
C VAL A 31 -5.93 24.24 4.01
N ALA A 32 -6.80 24.34 5.01
CA ALA A 32 -7.06 23.24 5.93
C ALA A 32 -7.55 21.99 5.15
N PRO A 33 -7.03 20.78 5.42
CA PRO A 33 -7.33 19.64 4.56
C PRO A 33 -8.77 19.10 4.70
N CYS A 34 -9.31 18.54 3.62
CA CYS A 34 -10.53 17.72 3.63
C CYS A 34 -10.27 16.39 4.34
N LEU A 35 -11.00 16.07 5.40
CA LEU A 35 -10.80 14.88 6.22
C LEU A 35 -11.88 13.82 5.92
N PRO A 36 -11.53 12.66 5.34
CA PRO A 36 -12.51 11.64 5.00
C PRO A 36 -13.16 11.03 6.25
N ALA A 37 -14.49 10.87 6.21
CA ALA A 37 -15.23 10.10 7.21
C ALA A 37 -14.91 8.60 7.10
N LEU A 38 -14.85 7.89 8.23
CA LEU A 38 -14.69 6.43 8.22
C LEU A 38 -16.05 5.79 7.93
N VAL A 39 -16.07 4.80 7.05
CA VAL A 39 -17.24 3.95 6.76
C VAL A 39 -16.82 2.49 6.78
N GLU A 40 -17.75 1.61 7.12
CA GLU A 40 -17.50 0.16 7.17
C GLU A 40 -17.46 -0.46 5.78
N THR A 41 -18.38 -0.03 4.90
CA THR A 41 -18.48 -0.52 3.53
C THR A 41 -18.14 0.61 2.56
N ALA A 42 -17.30 0.31 1.57
CA ALA A 42 -17.03 1.23 0.48
C ALA A 42 -18.32 1.50 -0.32
N PRO A 43 -18.65 2.76 -0.61
CA PRO A 43 -19.87 3.09 -1.35
C PRO A 43 -19.80 2.57 -2.79
N SER A 44 -20.96 2.29 -3.36
CA SER A 44 -21.14 1.87 -4.76
C SER A 44 -21.77 2.98 -5.61
N GLY A 45 -21.71 2.81 -6.93
CA GLY A 45 -22.41 3.63 -7.91
C GLY A 45 -21.60 4.80 -8.49
N GLU A 46 -22.05 5.28 -9.65
CA GLU A 46 -21.36 6.22 -10.54
C GLU A 46 -21.04 7.59 -9.91
N ALA A 47 -21.73 7.97 -8.84
CA ALA A 47 -21.48 9.21 -8.13
C ALA A 47 -20.15 9.21 -7.35
N TRP A 48 -19.46 8.06 -7.27
CA TRP A 48 -18.22 7.87 -6.54
C TRP A 48 -17.06 7.51 -7.46
N VAL A 49 -15.86 7.92 -7.06
CA VAL A 49 -14.58 7.44 -7.57
C VAL A 49 -13.75 6.94 -6.42
N HIS A 50 -12.87 5.99 -6.70
CA HIS A 50 -12.15 5.28 -5.66
C HIS A 50 -10.64 5.38 -5.89
N GLU A 51 -9.90 5.69 -4.84
CA GLU A 51 -8.44 5.81 -4.86
C GLU A 51 -7.84 4.90 -3.79
N ILE A 52 -6.61 4.43 -4.01
CA ILE A 52 -5.86 3.73 -2.97
C ILE A 52 -5.64 4.68 -1.79
N LYS A 53 -5.89 4.17 -0.58
CA LYS A 53 -5.52 4.88 0.63
C LYS A 53 -4.05 4.64 0.92
N PHE A 54 -3.22 5.64 0.65
CA PHE A 54 -1.83 5.66 1.07
C PHE A 54 -1.68 5.81 2.59
N ASP A 55 -0.58 5.30 3.14
CA ASP A 55 -0.21 5.47 4.55
C ASP A 55 1.12 6.22 4.66
N GLY A 56 1.04 7.49 5.05
CA GLY A 56 2.17 8.39 5.02
C GLY A 56 1.95 9.67 5.81
N TYR A 57 2.61 10.74 5.37
CA TYR A 57 2.32 12.09 5.85
C TYR A 57 1.58 12.89 4.79
N ARG A 58 0.41 13.43 5.14
CA ARG A 58 -0.29 14.38 4.29
C ARG A 58 0.47 15.68 4.15
N LEU A 59 0.70 16.11 2.91
CA LEU A 59 1.34 17.37 2.59
C LEU A 59 0.51 18.18 1.59
N GLN A 60 0.55 19.50 1.76
CA GLN A 60 0.08 20.45 0.78
C GLN A 60 1.28 21.10 0.11
N LEU A 61 1.49 20.78 -1.17
CA LEU A 61 2.54 21.36 -1.99
C LEU A 61 2.04 22.65 -2.62
N HIS A 62 2.69 23.75 -2.27
CA HIS A 62 2.49 25.07 -2.85
C HIS A 62 3.61 25.36 -3.83
N VAL A 63 3.28 26.01 -4.93
CA VAL A 63 4.23 26.72 -5.78
C VAL A 63 3.78 28.16 -5.83
N ASP A 64 4.70 29.10 -5.58
CA ASP A 64 4.44 30.53 -5.68
C ASP A 64 5.59 31.24 -6.39
N GLU A 65 5.34 31.75 -7.59
CA GLU A 65 6.37 32.35 -8.44
C GLU A 65 7.58 31.42 -8.62
N GLY A 66 7.30 30.13 -8.83
CA GLY A 66 8.31 29.07 -8.97
C GLY A 66 9.00 28.64 -7.66
N ARG A 67 8.59 29.18 -6.50
CA ARG A 67 9.12 28.80 -5.18
C ARG A 67 8.21 27.76 -4.52
N PRO A 68 8.71 26.54 -4.24
CA PRO A 68 7.91 25.50 -3.62
C PRO A 68 7.87 25.66 -2.10
N SER A 69 6.74 25.29 -1.50
CA SER A 69 6.63 25.08 -0.05
C SER A 69 5.79 23.83 0.22
N LEU A 70 6.18 23.02 1.21
CA LEU A 70 5.45 21.81 1.60
C LEU A 70 4.94 21.96 3.03
N PHE A 71 3.63 22.07 3.18
CA PHE A 71 3.00 22.19 4.49
C PHE A 71 2.44 20.86 4.96
N THR A 72 2.69 20.50 6.21
CA THR A 72 2.04 19.34 6.85
C THR A 72 0.53 19.55 6.98
N ARG A 73 -0.18 18.48 7.35
CA ARG A 73 -1.61 18.52 7.71
C ARG A 73 -2.02 19.68 8.63
N ASN A 74 -1.14 20.11 9.53
CA ASN A 74 -1.41 21.18 10.51
C ASN A 74 -0.81 22.54 10.11
N GLY A 75 -0.28 22.68 8.89
CA GLY A 75 0.25 23.94 8.38
C GLY A 75 1.73 24.21 8.67
N TYR A 76 2.45 23.30 9.31
CA TYR A 76 3.90 23.46 9.50
C TYR A 76 4.65 23.32 8.18
N ASP A 77 5.55 24.26 7.89
CA ASP A 77 6.43 24.21 6.73
C ASP A 77 7.55 23.17 6.93
N TRP A 78 7.49 22.09 6.15
CA TRP A 78 8.47 21.00 6.13
C TRP A 78 9.25 20.96 4.80
N THR A 79 9.33 22.07 4.07
CA THR A 79 10.01 22.13 2.77
C THR A 79 11.44 21.58 2.83
N ARG A 80 12.18 21.89 3.91
CA ARG A 80 13.55 21.41 4.12
C ARG A 80 13.68 19.90 4.34
N ARG A 81 12.61 19.21 4.73
CA ARG A 81 12.59 17.75 4.89
C ARG A 81 12.32 17.01 3.57
N PHE A 82 11.77 17.71 2.57
CA PHE A 82 11.37 17.13 1.29
C PHE A 82 12.05 17.81 0.11
N VAL A 83 13.37 18.02 0.20
CA VAL A 83 14.16 18.79 -0.78
C VAL A 83 14.03 18.28 -2.23
N ARG A 84 13.96 16.95 -2.43
CA ARG A 84 13.80 16.36 -3.77
C ARG A 84 12.42 16.66 -4.36
N ILE A 85 11.37 16.60 -3.54
CA ILE A 85 10.00 16.92 -3.96
C ILE A 85 9.91 18.43 -4.26
N ALA A 86 10.47 19.28 -3.40
CA ALA A 86 10.55 20.72 -3.65
C ALA A 86 11.28 21.04 -4.97
N ALA A 87 12.43 20.40 -5.23
CA ALA A 87 13.18 20.57 -6.48
C ALA A 87 12.42 20.06 -7.72
N ALA A 88 11.59 19.03 -7.58
CA ALA A 88 10.69 18.59 -8.64
C ALA A 88 9.54 19.60 -8.87
N ALA A 89 8.95 20.12 -7.79
CA ALA A 89 7.88 21.11 -7.86
C ALA A 89 8.30 22.41 -8.54
N ARG A 90 9.57 22.84 -8.39
CA ARG A 90 10.16 23.99 -9.13
C ARG A 90 10.12 23.84 -10.64
N ARG A 91 10.05 22.61 -11.15
CA ARG A 91 10.06 22.29 -12.58
C ARG A 91 8.65 22.12 -13.16
N LEU A 92 7.61 22.23 -12.34
CA LEU A 92 6.23 22.23 -12.82
C LEU A 92 6.03 23.46 -13.73
N PRO A 93 5.34 23.33 -14.89
CA PRO A 93 5.14 24.40 -15.85
C PRO A 93 4.04 25.39 -15.41
N VAL A 94 4.17 25.94 -14.19
CA VAL A 94 3.16 26.77 -13.51
C VAL A 94 3.83 27.91 -12.76
N ASN A 95 3.12 29.02 -12.59
CA ASN A 95 3.58 30.10 -11.73
C ASN A 95 3.10 29.89 -10.29
N ARG A 96 1.83 29.49 -10.12
CA ARG A 96 1.18 29.34 -8.82
C ARG A 96 0.32 28.08 -8.80
N ALA A 97 0.49 27.25 -7.77
CA ALA A 97 -0.31 26.05 -7.59
C ALA A 97 -0.48 25.68 -6.12
N VAL A 98 -1.59 25.01 -5.79
CA VAL A 98 -1.82 24.37 -4.49
C VAL A 98 -2.31 22.94 -4.73
N ILE A 99 -1.47 21.97 -4.37
CA ILE A 99 -1.68 20.54 -4.61
C ILE A 99 -1.79 19.82 -3.26
N ASP A 100 -2.83 19.01 -3.08
CA ASP A 100 -3.02 18.17 -1.90
C ASP A 100 -2.59 16.73 -2.22
N GLY A 101 -1.85 16.11 -1.30
CA GLY A 101 -1.25 14.80 -1.53
C GLY A 101 -0.73 14.14 -0.26
N GLU A 102 -0.17 12.94 -0.45
CA GLU A 102 0.46 12.15 0.60
C GLU A 102 1.91 11.87 0.21
N VAL A 103 2.87 12.10 1.11
CA VAL A 103 4.23 11.58 0.93
C VAL A 103 4.34 10.20 1.57
N ILE A 104 4.89 9.26 0.81
CA ILE A 104 5.14 7.89 1.27
C ILE A 104 6.57 7.46 0.96
N VAL A 105 6.95 6.37 1.61
CA VAL A 105 8.01 5.47 1.15
C VAL A 105 7.34 4.18 0.69
N GLN A 106 7.80 3.61 -0.42
CA GLN A 106 7.31 2.32 -0.91
C GLN A 106 8.22 1.17 -0.49
N ASP A 107 7.61 0.03 -0.21
CA ASP A 107 8.29 -1.27 -0.10
C ASP A 107 8.58 -1.87 -1.49
N ALA A 108 9.22 -3.05 -1.52
CA ALA A 108 9.53 -3.75 -2.77
C ALA A 108 8.29 -4.18 -3.58
N SER A 109 7.12 -4.24 -2.93
CA SER A 109 5.83 -4.56 -3.56
C SER A 109 5.05 -3.30 -3.99
N GLY A 110 5.62 -2.11 -3.80
CA GLY A 110 4.99 -0.82 -4.13
C GLY A 110 3.98 -0.32 -3.09
N ARG A 111 3.85 -0.99 -1.94
CA ARG A 111 2.94 -0.61 -0.85
C ARG A 111 3.58 0.49 0.00
N SER A 112 2.76 1.33 0.62
CA SER A 112 3.27 2.32 1.58
C SER A 112 3.88 1.63 2.80
N ASP A 113 5.12 1.96 3.14
CA ASP A 113 5.78 1.55 4.39
C ASP A 113 5.96 2.78 5.28
N PHE A 114 5.03 2.95 6.22
CA PHE A 114 5.04 4.07 7.15
C PHE A 114 6.24 4.05 8.09
N ALA A 115 6.71 2.86 8.48
CA ALA A 115 7.85 2.75 9.38
C ALA A 115 9.15 3.14 8.68
N ALA A 116 9.32 2.74 7.41
CA ALA A 116 10.42 3.23 6.60
C ALA A 116 10.33 4.74 6.39
N LEU A 117 9.15 5.30 6.16
CA LEU A 117 8.97 6.76 6.05
C LEU A 117 9.45 7.49 7.31
N VAL A 118 9.09 7.00 8.51
CA VAL A 118 9.53 7.59 9.79
C VAL A 118 11.05 7.49 9.93
N ARG A 119 11.63 6.31 9.73
CA ARG A 119 13.10 6.11 9.79
C ARG A 119 13.83 7.00 8.80
N ASP A 120 13.42 7.00 7.53
CA ASP A 120 14.05 7.79 6.49
C ASP A 120 13.95 9.31 6.80
N LEU A 121 12.88 9.76 7.45
CA LEU A 121 12.76 11.15 7.93
C LEU A 121 13.69 11.47 9.10
N GLU A 122 13.82 10.57 10.08
CA GLU A 122 14.72 10.72 11.22
C GLU A 122 16.19 10.73 10.79
N ASP A 123 16.55 9.88 9.83
CA ASP A 123 17.89 9.76 9.26
C ASP A 123 18.22 10.85 8.21
N GLY A 124 17.24 11.69 7.84
CA GLY A 124 17.40 12.70 6.78
C GLY A 124 17.55 12.12 5.38
N ARG A 125 17.18 10.86 5.18
CA ARG A 125 17.24 10.13 3.92
C ARG A 125 16.05 10.49 3.01
N GLY A 126 16.26 11.44 2.10
CA GLY A 126 15.19 11.94 1.22
C GLY A 126 15.02 11.25 -0.13
N ASP A 127 15.83 10.23 -0.48
CA ASP A 127 15.87 9.66 -1.84
C ASP A 127 14.66 8.79 -2.19
N ARG A 128 14.00 8.20 -1.19
CA ARG A 128 12.87 7.26 -1.38
C ARG A 128 11.48 7.90 -1.34
N PHE A 129 11.39 9.18 -1.02
CA PHE A 129 10.10 9.85 -0.86
C PHE A 129 9.40 10.06 -2.20
N VAL A 130 8.14 9.61 -2.26
CA VAL A 130 7.22 9.86 -3.38
C VAL A 130 6.01 10.62 -2.86
N PHE A 131 5.71 11.76 -3.46
CA PHE A 131 4.52 12.56 -3.18
C PHE A 131 3.40 12.19 -4.16
N TYR A 132 2.41 11.46 -3.67
CA TYR A 132 1.19 11.13 -4.41
C TYR A 132 0.19 12.29 -4.33
N ALA A 133 0.15 13.10 -5.37
CA ALA A 133 -0.79 14.19 -5.54
C ALA A 133 -2.17 13.65 -5.91
N PHE A 134 -3.18 13.94 -5.09
CA PHE A 134 -4.53 13.42 -5.28
C PHE A 134 -5.60 14.49 -5.52
N ASP A 135 -5.29 15.78 -5.30
CA ASP A 135 -6.18 16.90 -5.61
C ASP A 135 -5.42 18.19 -5.96
N LEU A 136 -6.08 19.10 -6.69
CA LEU A 136 -5.56 20.40 -7.10
C LEU A 136 -6.56 21.48 -6.73
N LEU A 137 -6.16 22.37 -5.82
CA LEU A 137 -7.04 23.39 -5.23
C LEU A 137 -6.93 24.74 -5.95
N HIS A 138 -5.76 25.04 -6.51
CA HIS A 138 -5.51 26.30 -7.20
C HIS A 138 -4.49 26.09 -8.33
N LEU A 139 -4.70 26.77 -9.46
CA LEU A 139 -3.74 26.83 -10.56
C LEU A 139 -3.77 28.21 -11.23
N ASP A 140 -2.63 28.90 -11.25
CA ASP A 140 -2.36 30.13 -12.01
C ASP A 140 -3.50 31.17 -12.00
N GLY A 141 -3.95 31.56 -10.80
CA GLY A 141 -4.97 32.58 -10.64
C GLY A 141 -6.41 32.07 -10.70
N PHE A 142 -6.61 30.75 -10.69
CA PHE A 142 -7.93 30.14 -10.64
C PHE A 142 -8.06 29.27 -9.38
N ASP A 143 -9.06 29.58 -8.56
CA ASP A 143 -9.56 28.68 -7.52
C ASP A 143 -10.33 27.53 -8.19
N LEU A 144 -9.83 26.32 -7.95
CA LEU A 144 -10.43 25.10 -8.45
C LEU A 144 -11.19 24.36 -7.34
N ALA A 145 -11.06 24.73 -6.06
CA ALA A 145 -11.64 24.01 -4.93
C ALA A 145 -13.17 23.89 -5.02
N VAL A 146 -13.84 24.81 -5.69
CA VAL A 146 -15.28 24.79 -5.94
C VAL A 146 -15.71 23.94 -7.14
N ALA A 147 -14.80 23.58 -8.05
CA ALA A 147 -15.08 22.76 -9.22
C ALA A 147 -15.33 21.28 -8.85
N PRO A 148 -16.00 20.49 -9.70
CA PRO A 148 -16.12 19.03 -9.55
C PRO A 148 -14.77 18.34 -9.34
N LEU A 149 -14.71 17.33 -8.47
CA LEU A 149 -13.47 16.59 -8.18
C LEU A 149 -12.85 16.00 -9.44
N VAL A 150 -13.65 15.39 -10.31
CA VAL A 150 -13.15 14.78 -11.54
C VAL A 150 -12.46 15.79 -12.46
N GLU A 151 -12.97 17.01 -12.52
CA GLU A 151 -12.35 18.09 -13.29
C GLU A 151 -11.03 18.57 -12.65
N ARG A 152 -10.99 18.73 -11.32
CA ARG A 152 -9.74 19.06 -10.60
C ARG A 152 -8.67 18.00 -10.83
N LYS A 153 -9.05 16.72 -10.77
CA LYS A 153 -8.15 15.60 -11.04
C LYS A 153 -7.69 15.54 -12.49
N ARG A 154 -8.57 15.86 -13.45
CA ARG A 154 -8.22 15.95 -14.87
C ARG A 154 -7.16 17.01 -15.13
N VAL A 155 -7.30 18.20 -14.53
CA VAL A 155 -6.29 19.27 -14.61
C VAL A 155 -4.98 18.85 -13.92
N LEU A 156 -5.06 18.22 -12.75
CA LEU A 156 -3.89 17.72 -12.03
C LEU A 156 -3.10 16.68 -12.86
N ALA A 157 -3.80 15.73 -13.49
CA ALA A 157 -3.18 14.72 -14.32
C ALA A 157 -2.45 15.34 -15.52
N ALA A 158 -3.08 16.30 -16.20
CA ALA A 158 -2.44 17.04 -17.30
C ALA A 158 -1.19 17.80 -16.82
N LEU A 159 -1.27 18.48 -15.67
CA LEU A 159 -0.14 19.22 -15.09
C LEU A 159 1.06 18.31 -14.83
N LEU A 160 0.82 17.16 -14.21
CA LEU A 160 1.90 16.23 -13.86
C LEU A 160 2.47 15.52 -15.09
N ALA A 161 1.64 15.21 -16.09
CA ALA A 161 2.10 14.65 -17.36
C ALA A 161 3.08 15.57 -18.10
N GLU A 162 2.86 16.89 -18.04
CA GLU A 162 3.76 17.89 -18.64
C GLU A 162 5.12 18.00 -17.92
N SER A 163 5.19 17.60 -16.65
CA SER A 163 6.39 17.74 -15.82
C SER A 163 7.41 16.60 -15.96
N GLY A 164 7.01 15.49 -16.59
CA GLY A 164 7.85 14.30 -16.76
C GLY A 164 7.98 13.46 -15.49
N ALA A 165 8.90 12.48 -15.52
CA ALA A 165 9.11 11.57 -14.39
C ALA A 165 9.83 12.26 -13.22
N GLY A 166 9.38 11.96 -11.99
CA GLY A 166 9.97 12.53 -10.77
C GLY A 166 9.31 12.01 -9.48
N PRO A 167 9.69 12.57 -8.32
CA PRO A 167 9.14 12.17 -7.02
C PRO A 167 7.73 12.71 -6.75
N ILE A 168 7.05 13.27 -7.75
CA ILE A 168 5.65 13.73 -7.68
C ILE A 168 4.85 12.84 -8.62
N ALA A 169 3.99 12.00 -8.06
CA ALA A 169 3.16 11.05 -8.79
C ALA A 169 1.69 11.45 -8.72
N TYR A 170 0.94 11.21 -9.79
CA TYR A 170 -0.52 11.36 -9.77
C TYR A 170 -1.17 10.16 -9.08
N SER A 171 -2.04 10.42 -8.10
CA SER A 171 -2.93 9.41 -7.52
C SER A 171 -4.13 9.19 -8.45
N GLN A 172 -4.08 8.13 -9.24
CA GLN A 172 -5.16 7.73 -10.12
C GLN A 172 -6.39 7.27 -9.32
N HIS A 173 -7.57 7.66 -9.81
CA HIS A 173 -8.84 7.12 -9.35
C HIS A 173 -9.36 6.09 -10.35
N LEU A 174 -10.16 5.15 -9.84
CA LEU A 174 -10.84 4.14 -10.62
C LEU A 174 -12.35 4.35 -10.55
N ASP A 175 -12.97 4.14 -11.71
CA ASP A 175 -14.42 4.22 -11.95
C ASP A 175 -14.99 2.80 -11.94
N VAL A 176 -14.97 2.18 -10.76
CA VAL A 176 -15.36 0.78 -10.53
C VAL A 176 -16.19 0.68 -9.27
N GLU A 177 -16.80 -0.47 -9.01
CA GLU A 177 -17.55 -0.70 -7.78
C GLU A 177 -16.64 -0.67 -6.54
N GLY A 178 -16.97 0.21 -5.59
CA GLY A 178 -16.19 0.43 -4.37
C GLY A 178 -15.93 -0.84 -3.55
N PRO A 179 -16.93 -1.70 -3.28
CA PRO A 179 -16.71 -2.96 -2.58
C PRO A 179 -15.71 -3.88 -3.29
N GLU A 180 -15.74 -3.96 -4.62
CA GLU A 180 -14.81 -4.77 -5.39
C GLU A 180 -13.39 -4.20 -5.31
N MET A 181 -13.22 -2.89 -5.55
CA MET A 181 -11.91 -2.25 -5.42
C MET A 181 -11.35 -2.40 -4.01
N PHE A 182 -12.19 -2.27 -2.98
CA PHE A 182 -11.78 -2.48 -1.61
C PHE A 182 -11.30 -3.92 -1.37
N ALA A 183 -12.03 -4.93 -1.85
CA ALA A 183 -11.62 -6.33 -1.74
C ALA A 183 -10.27 -6.58 -2.44
N ARG A 184 -10.04 -5.98 -3.61
CA ARG A 184 -8.74 -6.04 -4.30
C ARG A 184 -7.63 -5.35 -3.50
N ALA A 185 -7.90 -4.16 -2.95
CA ALA A 185 -6.93 -3.46 -2.12
C ALA A 185 -6.53 -4.30 -0.88
N VAL A 186 -7.50 -4.96 -0.24
CA VAL A 186 -7.25 -5.88 0.88
C VAL A 186 -6.39 -7.06 0.44
N ALA A 187 -6.72 -7.70 -0.69
CA ALA A 187 -5.96 -8.83 -1.23
C ALA A 187 -4.51 -8.47 -1.59
N MET A 188 -4.27 -7.22 -2.03
CA MET A 188 -2.94 -6.68 -2.30
C MET A 188 -2.20 -6.22 -1.02
N GLY A 189 -2.81 -6.36 0.16
CA GLY A 189 -2.26 -5.91 1.43
C GLY A 189 -2.12 -4.40 1.54
N LEU A 190 -2.94 -3.63 0.82
CA LEU A 190 -3.00 -2.17 0.92
C LEU A 190 -3.85 -1.75 2.13
N GLU A 191 -3.57 -0.56 2.64
CA GLU A 191 -4.24 0.04 3.83
C GLU A 191 -5.76 0.26 3.63
N GLY A 192 -6.23 0.29 2.38
CA GLY A 192 -7.64 0.39 2.01
C GLY A 192 -7.85 1.36 0.87
N ILE A 193 -9.03 2.00 0.84
CA ILE A 193 -9.39 2.97 -0.21
C ILE A 193 -10.00 4.25 0.37
N VAL A 194 -9.89 5.33 -0.40
CA VAL A 194 -10.65 6.56 -0.20
C VAL A 194 -11.63 6.70 -1.37
N SER A 195 -12.92 6.73 -1.05
CA SER A 195 -13.99 6.96 -2.02
C SER A 195 -14.41 8.42 -1.97
N LYS A 196 -14.50 9.06 -3.11
CA LYS A 196 -14.75 10.50 -3.23
C LYS A 196 -15.91 10.75 -4.18
N ARG A 197 -16.81 11.66 -3.86
CA ARG A 197 -17.93 12.05 -4.75
C ARG A 197 -17.37 12.77 -5.99
N ARG A 198 -17.71 12.27 -7.20
CA ARG A 198 -17.26 12.83 -8.50
C ARG A 198 -17.44 14.34 -8.61
N GLU A 199 -18.64 14.79 -8.28
CA GLU A 199 -19.08 16.18 -8.50
C GLU A 199 -18.88 17.08 -7.28
N ALA A 200 -18.31 16.57 -6.18
CA ALA A 200 -18.23 17.35 -4.96
C ALA A 200 -17.08 18.38 -4.99
N PRO A 201 -17.35 19.61 -4.50
CA PRO A 201 -16.29 20.57 -4.26
C PRO A 201 -15.37 20.09 -3.13
N TYR A 202 -14.16 20.62 -3.09
CA TYR A 202 -13.27 20.49 -1.95
C TYR A 202 -13.81 21.31 -0.77
N ARG A 203 -13.89 20.65 0.39
CA ARG A 203 -14.33 21.27 1.65
C ARG A 203 -13.36 20.89 2.75
N SER A 204 -12.77 21.89 3.39
CA SER A 204 -11.91 21.71 4.55
C SER A 204 -12.67 21.09 5.71
N GLY A 205 -11.95 20.34 6.56
CA GLY A 205 -12.54 19.67 7.72
C GLY A 205 -13.19 18.34 7.36
N ARG A 206 -13.94 17.77 8.32
CA ARG A 206 -14.54 16.45 8.15
C ARG A 206 -15.66 16.49 7.12
N SER A 207 -15.55 15.66 6.10
CA SER A 207 -16.53 15.59 5.01
C SER A 207 -17.09 14.18 4.84
N ARG A 208 -18.34 14.10 4.36
CA ARG A 208 -18.95 12.87 3.83
C ARG A 208 -18.84 12.77 2.31
N SER A 209 -18.37 13.82 1.62
CA SER A 209 -18.04 13.74 0.19
C SER A 209 -16.80 12.88 -0.04
N TRP A 210 -15.95 12.73 0.97
CA TRP A 210 -14.82 11.80 0.99
C TRP A 210 -15.05 10.83 2.15
N VAL A 211 -15.03 9.54 1.85
CA VAL A 211 -15.11 8.48 2.85
C VAL A 211 -13.93 7.54 2.69
N LYS A 212 -13.48 6.94 3.78
CA LYS A 212 -12.41 5.94 3.76
C LYS A 212 -12.91 4.63 4.31
N THR A 213 -12.52 3.56 3.65
CA THR A 213 -12.72 2.18 4.09
C THR A 213 -11.34 1.58 4.26
N LYS A 214 -11.05 1.06 5.46
CA LYS A 214 -9.71 0.56 5.80
C LYS A 214 -9.68 -0.94 5.76
N SER A 215 -8.60 -1.49 5.22
CA SER A 215 -8.27 -2.89 5.37
C SER A 215 -7.94 -3.14 6.84
N VAL A 216 -8.80 -3.90 7.52
CA VAL A 216 -8.59 -4.29 8.91
C VAL A 216 -8.60 -5.79 8.93
N ARG A 217 -7.46 -6.37 9.34
CA ARG A 217 -7.38 -7.80 9.63
C ARG A 217 -7.93 -8.02 11.02
N ARG A 218 -8.63 -9.13 11.20
CA ARG A 218 -9.13 -9.57 12.51
C ARG A 218 -8.59 -10.94 12.78
N GLU A 219 -8.13 -11.13 14.00
CA GLU A 219 -7.69 -12.43 14.48
C GLU A 219 -8.12 -12.59 15.93
N GLU A 220 -8.51 -13.80 16.28
CA GLU A 220 -8.70 -14.17 17.67
C GLU A 220 -7.36 -14.61 18.24
N LEU A 221 -6.86 -13.85 19.21
CA LEU A 221 -5.57 -14.08 19.84
C LEU A 221 -5.75 -14.36 21.31
N VAL A 222 -4.95 -15.28 21.82
CA VAL A 222 -5.01 -15.74 23.19
C VAL A 222 -4.39 -14.67 24.08
N VAL A 223 -5.08 -14.29 25.15
CA VAL A 223 -4.54 -13.35 26.13
C VAL A 223 -3.52 -14.11 26.98
N VAL A 224 -2.27 -13.66 26.95
CA VAL A 224 -1.15 -14.27 27.68
C VAL A 224 -0.63 -13.39 28.80
N GLY A 225 -1.09 -12.14 28.86
CA GLY A 225 -0.78 -11.20 29.92
C GLY A 225 -1.43 -9.84 29.71
N TYR A 226 -1.08 -8.89 30.56
CA TYR A 226 -1.41 -7.49 30.41
C TYR A 226 -0.32 -6.60 31.04
N ALA A 227 -0.22 -5.36 30.59
CA ALA A 227 0.65 -4.37 31.21
C ALA A 227 -0.17 -3.46 32.11
N ALA A 228 0.35 -3.17 33.29
CA ALA A 228 -0.25 -2.24 34.24
C ALA A 228 0.79 -1.30 34.84
N ARG A 229 0.45 -0.01 34.95
CA ARG A 229 1.29 1.01 35.56
C ARG A 229 0.55 1.65 36.73
N GLY A 230 1.14 1.61 37.92
CA GLY A 230 0.49 2.13 39.13
C GLY A 230 -0.86 1.44 39.41
N GLY A 231 -0.99 0.15 39.11
CA GLY A 231 -2.23 -0.62 39.25
C GLY A 231 -3.29 -0.37 38.17
N SER A 232 -3.06 0.58 37.26
CA SER A 232 -3.98 0.86 36.15
C SER A 232 -3.63 0.04 34.92
N PHE A 233 -4.64 -0.58 34.32
CA PHE A 233 -4.52 -1.34 33.07
C PHE A 233 -4.09 -0.45 31.90
N MET A 234 -3.09 -0.88 31.14
CA MET A 234 -2.56 -0.16 29.98
C MET A 234 -2.87 -0.88 28.67
N SER A 235 -2.69 -2.20 28.62
CA SER A 235 -2.76 -2.98 27.39
C SER A 235 -2.83 -4.48 27.65
N LEU A 236 -3.25 -5.27 26.66
CA LEU A 236 -3.09 -6.73 26.67
C LEU A 236 -1.78 -7.18 26.01
N HIS A 237 -1.23 -8.27 26.50
CA HIS A 237 -0.25 -9.10 25.80
C HIS A 237 -1.00 -10.28 25.17
N VAL A 238 -0.81 -10.49 23.87
CA VAL A 238 -1.52 -11.52 23.12
C VAL A 238 -0.56 -12.50 22.46
N GLY A 239 -0.99 -13.75 22.32
CA GLY A 239 -0.25 -14.84 21.70
C GLY A 239 -1.08 -15.56 20.64
N ARG A 240 -0.41 -15.96 19.56
CA ARG A 240 -0.96 -16.76 18.47
C ARG A 240 -0.68 -18.24 18.74
N ARG A 241 -1.66 -19.09 18.49
CA ARG A 241 -1.51 -20.53 18.68
C ARG A 241 -0.76 -21.15 17.50
N SER A 242 0.33 -21.86 17.80
CA SER A 242 1.15 -22.59 16.84
C SER A 242 1.36 -24.02 17.34
N GLY A 243 0.56 -24.95 16.81
CA GLY A 243 0.48 -26.32 17.32
C GLY A 243 0.10 -26.33 18.81
N ARG A 244 0.97 -26.93 19.65
CA ARG A 244 0.78 -27.00 21.11
C ARG A 244 1.31 -25.78 21.87
N HIS A 245 1.93 -24.83 21.17
CA HIS A 245 2.57 -23.67 21.79
C HIS A 245 1.80 -22.38 21.50
N LEU A 246 2.05 -21.37 22.32
CA LEU A 246 1.67 -19.99 22.06
C LEU A 246 2.93 -19.22 21.67
N VAL A 247 2.87 -18.45 20.59
CA VAL A 247 3.94 -17.55 20.15
C VAL A 247 3.46 -16.13 20.36
N TYR A 248 4.27 -15.28 20.98
CA TYR A 248 3.90 -13.91 21.28
C TYR A 248 3.59 -13.14 19.99
N ALA A 249 2.43 -12.49 19.97
CA ALA A 249 1.92 -11.75 18.82
C ALA A 249 1.89 -10.23 19.06
N GLY A 250 2.30 -9.76 20.23
CA GLY A 250 2.45 -8.33 20.51
C GLY A 250 1.53 -7.80 21.62
N GLN A 251 1.53 -6.48 21.73
CA GLN A 251 0.83 -5.73 22.77
C GLN A 251 -0.30 -4.91 22.15
N VAL A 252 -1.50 -4.98 22.73
CA VAL A 252 -2.71 -4.30 22.26
C VAL A 252 -3.09 -3.22 23.26
N GLY A 253 -2.81 -1.96 22.92
CA GLY A 253 -3.00 -0.80 23.82
C GLY A 253 -4.24 0.05 23.56
N THR A 254 -5.04 -0.25 22.54
CA THR A 254 -6.23 0.55 22.16
C THR A 254 -7.47 -0.32 22.02
N GLY A 255 -8.65 0.28 21.93
CA GLY A 255 -9.94 -0.43 21.78
C GLY A 255 -10.68 -0.68 23.10
N PHE A 256 -10.15 -0.19 24.23
CA PHE A 256 -10.78 -0.36 25.55
C PHE A 256 -11.55 0.89 25.97
N SER A 257 -12.82 0.73 26.32
CA SER A 257 -13.51 1.73 27.16
C SER A 257 -12.97 1.65 28.60
N ARG A 258 -13.13 2.70 29.41
CA ARG A 258 -12.73 2.66 30.84
C ARG A 258 -13.41 1.49 31.59
N ALA A 259 -14.69 1.25 31.30
CA ALA A 259 -15.44 0.14 31.89
C ALA A 259 -14.90 -1.22 31.43
N THR A 260 -14.56 -1.37 30.13
CA THR A 260 -13.98 -2.59 29.58
C THR A 260 -12.61 -2.88 30.19
N ALA A 261 -11.74 -1.87 30.29
CA ALA A 261 -10.41 -2.00 30.90
C ALA A 261 -10.49 -2.45 32.37
N ALA A 262 -11.39 -1.85 33.16
CA ALA A 262 -11.59 -2.22 34.57
C ALA A 262 -12.08 -3.68 34.72
N LYS A 263 -13.05 -4.10 33.89
CA LYS A 263 -13.56 -5.48 33.89
C LYS A 263 -12.49 -6.49 33.48
N LEU A 264 -11.71 -6.18 32.45
CA LEU A 264 -10.60 -7.02 32.00
C LEU A 264 -9.55 -7.16 33.09
N ALA A 265 -9.09 -6.06 33.68
CA ALA A 265 -8.11 -6.08 34.76
C ALA A 265 -8.57 -6.92 35.96
N ALA A 266 -9.84 -6.76 36.38
CA ALA A 266 -10.39 -7.54 37.49
C ALA A 266 -10.39 -9.04 37.18
N ARG A 267 -10.78 -9.43 35.96
CA ARG A 267 -10.82 -10.84 35.54
C ARG A 267 -9.43 -11.45 35.40
N LEU A 268 -8.48 -10.70 34.84
CA LEU A 268 -7.11 -11.15 34.58
C LEU A 268 -6.30 -11.31 35.86
N ARG A 269 -6.52 -10.48 36.88
CA ARG A 269 -5.85 -10.60 38.19
C ARG A 269 -6.03 -11.98 38.84
N GLY A 270 -7.19 -12.61 38.67
CA GLY A 270 -7.46 -13.96 39.20
C GLY A 270 -6.78 -15.09 38.42
N MET A 271 -6.09 -14.76 37.32
CA MET A 271 -5.43 -15.71 36.42
C MET A 271 -3.92 -15.51 36.37
N GLU A 272 -3.37 -14.63 37.22
CA GLU A 272 -1.94 -14.30 37.19
C GLU A 272 -1.05 -15.51 37.47
N ILE A 273 0.07 -15.55 36.76
CA ILE A 273 1.14 -16.55 36.88
C ILE A 273 2.50 -15.84 36.83
N ASP A 274 3.54 -16.50 37.31
CA ASP A 274 4.85 -15.88 37.50
C ASP A 274 5.64 -15.65 36.20
N ALA A 275 5.31 -16.39 35.14
CA ALA A 275 6.08 -16.40 33.89
C ALA A 275 5.17 -16.43 32.64
N PRO A 276 5.62 -15.87 31.49
CA PRO A 276 4.85 -15.90 30.26
C PRO A 276 4.69 -17.33 29.74
N THR A 277 3.47 -17.68 29.32
CA THR A 277 3.21 -18.96 28.64
C THR A 277 3.58 -18.91 27.14
N ALA A 278 3.69 -17.72 26.56
CA ALA A 278 4.07 -17.55 25.16
C ALA A 278 5.59 -17.61 24.97
N LEU A 279 6.01 -18.21 23.85
CA LEU A 279 7.37 -18.17 23.34
C LEU A 279 7.65 -16.80 22.68
N ALA A 280 8.92 -16.43 22.57
CA ALA A 280 9.39 -15.21 21.91
C ALA A 280 8.80 -13.90 22.47
N VAL A 281 8.49 -13.88 23.78
CA VAL A 281 8.14 -12.65 24.48
C VAL A 281 9.38 -11.75 24.56
N PRO A 282 9.29 -10.44 24.22
CA PRO A 282 10.37 -9.48 24.39
C PRO A 282 10.82 -9.32 25.85
N ALA A 283 11.79 -8.44 26.09
CA ALA A 283 12.27 -8.14 27.43
C ALA A 283 11.12 -7.78 28.38
N VAL A 284 10.96 -8.57 29.44
CA VAL A 284 9.90 -8.41 30.45
C VAL A 284 10.22 -7.22 31.35
N THR A 285 9.20 -6.41 31.64
CA THR A 285 9.30 -5.25 32.52
C THR A 285 8.53 -5.45 33.82
N ALA A 286 8.81 -4.63 34.83
CA ALA A 286 8.08 -4.66 36.11
C ALA A 286 6.57 -4.34 35.98
N ASN A 287 6.13 -3.81 34.83
CA ASN A 287 4.73 -3.48 34.56
C ASN A 287 3.95 -4.67 33.98
N ASP A 288 4.63 -5.74 33.55
CA ASP A 288 3.98 -6.85 32.87
C ASP A 288 3.44 -7.85 33.89
N ARG A 289 2.24 -8.37 33.61
CA ARG A 289 1.54 -9.37 34.42
C ARG A 289 1.12 -10.50 33.50
N TRP A 290 1.65 -11.70 33.73
CA TRP A 290 1.36 -12.88 32.91
C TRP A 290 0.12 -13.57 33.44
N VAL A 291 -0.68 -14.14 32.54
CA VAL A 291 -1.91 -14.85 32.92
C VAL A 291 -1.98 -16.24 32.29
N ARG A 292 -2.73 -17.13 32.94
CA ARG A 292 -3.14 -18.40 32.33
C ARG A 292 -3.85 -18.13 31.00
N PRO A 293 -3.53 -18.87 29.92
CA PRO A 293 -4.07 -18.64 28.58
C PRO A 293 -5.51 -19.16 28.40
N GLU A 294 -6.42 -18.72 29.27
CA GLU A 294 -7.83 -19.15 29.35
C GLU A 294 -8.79 -18.21 28.62
N LEU A 295 -8.32 -17.03 28.21
CA LEU A 295 -9.10 -16.04 27.48
C LEU A 295 -8.50 -15.78 26.11
N ALA A 296 -9.37 -15.49 25.14
CA ALA A 296 -8.97 -14.96 23.86
C ALA A 296 -9.67 -13.63 23.59
N ALA A 297 -9.08 -12.83 22.72
CA ALA A 297 -9.61 -11.54 22.31
C ALA A 297 -9.66 -11.47 20.79
N THR A 298 -10.76 -10.96 20.25
CA THR A 298 -10.78 -10.51 18.87
C THR A 298 -9.98 -9.22 18.79
N VAL A 299 -8.92 -9.26 17.99
CA VAL A 299 -8.00 -8.15 17.78
C VAL A 299 -8.06 -7.74 16.32
N ALA A 300 -8.44 -6.49 16.10
CA ALA A 300 -8.28 -5.82 14.82
C ALA A 300 -6.85 -5.28 14.69
N TYR A 301 -6.19 -5.48 13.56
CA TYR A 301 -4.85 -4.97 13.29
C TYR A 301 -4.68 -4.71 11.79
N ARG A 302 -3.57 -4.06 11.42
CA ARG A 302 -3.30 -3.71 10.02
C ARG A 302 -2.22 -4.57 9.40
N GLU A 303 -1.16 -4.79 10.15
CA GLU A 303 0.04 -5.48 9.66
C GLU A 303 0.57 -6.43 10.72
N VAL A 304 1.37 -7.38 10.27
CA VAL A 304 2.21 -8.25 11.09
C VAL A 304 3.65 -7.95 10.68
N THR A 305 4.53 -7.67 11.64
CA THR A 305 5.97 -7.48 11.36
C THR A 305 6.63 -8.78 10.93
N ASP A 306 7.86 -8.71 10.43
CA ASP A 306 8.64 -9.90 10.06
C ASP A 306 8.88 -10.82 11.28
N GLU A 307 8.91 -10.25 12.49
CA GLU A 307 8.99 -11.00 13.76
C GLU A 307 7.63 -11.56 14.24
N GLY A 308 6.56 -11.41 13.46
CA GLY A 308 5.24 -11.97 13.77
C GLY A 308 4.36 -11.10 14.68
N LEU A 309 4.77 -9.85 14.97
CA LEU A 309 4.08 -8.96 15.91
C LEU A 309 3.01 -8.10 15.21
N LEU A 310 1.87 -7.90 15.86
CA LEU A 310 0.80 -7.06 15.35
C LEU A 310 1.17 -5.57 15.38
N ARG A 311 0.83 -4.83 14.31
CA ARG A 311 0.87 -3.37 14.26
C ARG A 311 -0.50 -2.74 14.15
N HIS A 312 -0.65 -1.60 14.81
CA HIS A 312 -1.91 -0.85 14.90
C HIS A 312 -3.07 -1.70 15.44
N ALA A 313 -2.76 -2.53 16.43
CA ALA A 313 -3.71 -3.44 17.04
C ALA A 313 -4.70 -2.70 17.97
N SER A 314 -5.96 -3.09 17.89
CA SER A 314 -7.04 -2.64 18.76
C SER A 314 -7.92 -3.80 19.20
N PHE A 315 -8.25 -3.83 20.48
CA PHE A 315 -9.18 -4.79 21.05
C PHE A 315 -10.60 -4.51 20.56
N GLU A 316 -11.31 -5.55 20.10
CA GLU A 316 -12.72 -5.47 19.72
C GLU A 316 -13.64 -6.20 20.71
N GLY A 317 -13.17 -7.30 21.33
CA GLY A 317 -13.99 -8.07 22.28
C GLY A 317 -13.26 -9.28 22.85
N LEU A 318 -13.82 -9.86 23.91
CA LEU A 318 -13.39 -11.16 24.43
C LEU A 318 -14.17 -12.28 23.74
N VAL A 319 -13.47 -13.38 23.48
CA VAL A 319 -14.01 -14.65 23.00
C VAL A 319 -13.50 -15.79 23.87
N ASN A 320 -14.17 -16.94 23.82
CA ASN A 320 -13.78 -18.10 24.63
C ASN A 320 -12.51 -18.75 24.06
N ALA A 321 -11.44 -18.93 24.86
CA ALA A 321 -10.16 -19.44 24.37
C ALA A 321 -10.21 -20.89 23.87
N ALA A 322 -11.19 -21.68 24.33
CA ALA A 322 -11.47 -23.02 23.82
C ALA A 322 -12.04 -23.03 22.39
N ALA A 323 -12.54 -21.89 21.92
CA ALA A 323 -13.12 -21.72 20.60
C ALA A 323 -12.17 -21.05 19.59
N SER A 324 -11.03 -20.49 20.01
CA SER A 324 -10.07 -19.90 19.06
C SER A 324 -9.41 -20.99 18.22
N PRO A 325 -9.64 -21.01 16.88
CA PRO A 325 -9.11 -22.06 16.02
C PRO A 325 -7.58 -22.02 16.00
N ALA A 326 -6.96 -23.20 15.81
CA ALA A 326 -5.60 -23.25 15.31
C ALA A 326 -5.61 -22.71 13.87
N GLY A 327 -5.05 -21.51 13.67
CA GLY A 327 -4.65 -20.96 12.37
C GLY A 327 -5.68 -21.04 11.24
N ALA A 328 -6.62 -20.10 11.18
CA ALA A 328 -7.26 -19.73 9.92
C ALA A 328 -6.49 -18.57 9.28
N ALA A 329 -5.35 -18.88 8.67
CA ALA A 329 -4.88 -18.07 7.54
C ALA A 329 -5.76 -18.44 6.34
N GLY A 330 -6.14 -17.43 5.54
CA GLY A 330 -7.04 -17.59 4.39
C GLY A 330 -6.66 -18.78 3.51
N ALA A 331 -7.54 -19.78 3.47
CA ALA A 331 -7.46 -20.87 2.53
C ALA A 331 -7.81 -20.35 1.13
N GLY A 332 -6.78 -20.22 0.29
CA GLY A 332 -6.94 -20.28 -1.16
C GLY A 332 -7.22 -21.74 -1.54
N ASP A 333 -8.36 -21.93 -2.16
CA ASP A 333 -8.93 -23.19 -2.64
C ASP A 333 -7.98 -23.94 -3.59
N ARG A 334 -7.78 -25.25 -3.37
CA ARG A 334 -7.40 -26.22 -4.42
C ARG A 334 -7.95 -27.60 -4.06
N PRO A 335 -8.58 -28.31 -5.01
CA PRO A 335 -9.36 -29.51 -4.72
C PRO A 335 -8.49 -30.76 -4.60
N ALA A 336 -9.06 -31.76 -3.93
CA ALA A 336 -8.49 -33.07 -3.69
C ALA A 336 -8.52 -33.98 -4.94
N ALA A 337 -7.45 -34.76 -5.08
CA ALA A 337 -7.38 -36.09 -5.69
C ALA A 337 -6.24 -36.80 -4.93
N GLY A 338 -6.31 -38.00 -4.40
CA GLY A 338 -6.92 -39.25 -4.86
C GLY A 338 -5.83 -40.31 -4.59
N GLU A 339 -6.20 -41.38 -3.88
CA GLU A 339 -5.32 -42.36 -3.24
C GLU A 339 -4.41 -43.16 -4.21
N GLU A 340 -3.22 -43.58 -3.75
CA GLU A 340 -2.82 -45.00 -3.60
C GLU A 340 -1.36 -45.15 -3.10
N ALA A 341 -1.21 -45.92 -2.01
CA ALA A 341 -0.26 -47.02 -1.74
C ALA A 341 1.25 -46.90 -2.13
N GLN A 342 2.27 -47.36 -1.41
CA GLN A 342 2.49 -48.24 -0.25
C GLN A 342 4.00 -48.16 0.10
N GLY A 343 4.40 -48.48 1.35
CA GLY A 343 5.72 -49.10 1.61
C GLY A 343 6.63 -48.46 2.68
N ALA A 344 6.61 -49.06 3.88
CA ALA A 344 7.72 -49.34 4.82
C ALA A 344 8.90 -48.34 4.95
N ALA A 345 9.03 -47.63 6.08
CA ALA A 345 9.79 -48.04 7.28
C ALA A 345 11.32 -47.99 7.13
N GLU A 346 11.97 -46.98 7.72
CA GLU A 346 12.81 -47.09 8.93
C GLU A 346 13.75 -45.87 9.12
N ARG A 347 13.66 -45.31 10.34
CA ARG A 347 14.69 -44.70 11.19
C ARG A 347 15.79 -43.82 10.56
N GLY A 348 15.80 -42.56 11.03
CA GLY A 348 17.01 -41.75 11.10
C GLY A 348 16.69 -40.30 11.41
N GLY A 349 16.87 -39.88 12.67
CA GLY A 349 16.73 -38.49 13.06
C GLY A 349 17.70 -37.59 12.32
N GLY A 350 17.18 -36.85 11.34
CA GLY A 350 17.85 -35.74 10.68
C GLY A 350 16.84 -34.60 10.56
N ARG A 351 17.20 -33.41 11.03
CA ARG A 351 16.45 -32.17 10.82
C ARG A 351 15.95 -32.12 9.38
N THR A 352 14.63 -32.06 9.16
CA THR A 352 14.10 -31.63 7.85
C THR A 352 14.48 -30.17 7.68
N ALA A 353 15.59 -29.92 6.99
CA ALA A 353 15.87 -28.64 6.38
C ALA A 353 14.62 -28.24 5.59
N GLY A 354 14.03 -27.08 5.92
CA GLY A 354 12.90 -26.56 5.16
C GLY A 354 13.32 -26.52 3.69
N MET A 355 12.64 -27.29 2.84
CA MET A 355 12.98 -27.31 1.42
C MET A 355 12.85 -25.89 0.88
N ALA A 356 13.93 -25.39 0.28
CA ALA A 356 13.92 -24.11 -0.41
C ALA A 356 12.74 -24.05 -1.42
N PRO A 357 12.09 -22.89 -1.56
CA PRO A 357 10.87 -22.77 -2.34
C PRO A 357 11.11 -23.06 -3.83
N LEU A 358 10.08 -23.51 -4.55
CA LEU A 358 10.10 -23.56 -6.03
C LEU A 358 9.56 -22.24 -6.57
N LEU A 359 10.34 -21.53 -7.38
CA LEU A 359 9.91 -20.27 -7.98
C LEU A 359 9.27 -20.54 -9.35
N LEU A 360 7.94 -20.34 -9.45
CA LEU A 360 7.18 -20.46 -10.70
C LEU A 360 6.90 -19.07 -11.27
N ILE A 361 7.33 -18.81 -12.50
CA ILE A 361 7.24 -17.51 -13.17
C ILE A 361 6.34 -17.63 -14.39
N ASP A 362 5.33 -16.76 -14.48
CA ASP A 362 4.58 -16.47 -15.69
C ASP A 362 5.47 -15.59 -16.60
N GLY A 363 6.10 -16.21 -17.59
CA GLY A 363 7.14 -15.62 -18.45
C GLY A 363 6.65 -14.38 -19.18
N ASP A 364 5.48 -14.46 -19.83
CA ASP A 364 4.93 -13.36 -20.62
C ASP A 364 4.62 -12.13 -19.76
N SER A 365 3.93 -12.35 -18.63
CA SER A 365 3.60 -11.27 -17.70
C SER A 365 4.84 -10.68 -17.05
N PHE A 366 5.85 -11.50 -16.76
CA PHE A 366 7.10 -11.08 -16.15
C PHE A 366 7.97 -10.29 -17.14
N ALA A 367 8.06 -10.75 -18.39
CA ALA A 367 8.73 -10.07 -19.50
C ALA A 367 8.15 -8.68 -19.77
N HIS A 368 6.82 -8.58 -19.77
CA HIS A 368 6.14 -7.29 -19.95
C HIS A 368 6.48 -6.30 -18.84
N ARG A 369 6.46 -6.74 -17.57
CA ARG A 369 6.86 -5.88 -16.44
C ARG A 369 8.34 -5.50 -16.51
N ALA A 370 9.20 -6.45 -16.83
CA ALA A 370 10.63 -6.22 -17.02
C ALA A 370 10.91 -5.18 -18.11
N TYR A 371 10.23 -5.28 -19.25
CA TYR A 371 10.35 -4.34 -20.37
C TYR A 371 10.05 -2.90 -19.96
N HIS A 372 9.02 -2.67 -19.15
CA HIS A 372 8.64 -1.33 -18.67
C HIS A 372 9.43 -0.88 -17.42
N GLY A 373 10.12 -1.80 -16.74
CA GLY A 373 10.93 -1.53 -15.55
C GLY A 373 12.32 -0.95 -15.83
N VAL A 374 12.73 -0.87 -17.09
CA VAL A 374 14.06 -0.37 -17.50
C VAL A 374 13.99 0.67 -18.62
N PRO A 375 15.01 1.55 -18.76
CA PRO A 375 15.04 2.55 -19.83
C PRO A 375 15.02 1.95 -21.24
N LYS A 376 14.24 2.55 -22.15
CA LYS A 376 14.18 2.15 -23.58
C LYS A 376 15.46 2.45 -24.37
N SER A 377 16.43 3.12 -23.74
CA SER A 377 17.76 3.38 -24.30
C SER A 377 18.69 2.17 -24.26
N ILE A 378 18.30 1.08 -23.59
CA ILE A 378 19.07 -0.17 -23.57
C ILE A 378 18.92 -0.87 -24.92
N ARG A 379 20.04 -0.99 -25.64
CA ARG A 379 20.12 -1.63 -26.96
C ARG A 379 20.98 -2.88 -26.91
N ARG A 380 20.60 -3.86 -27.73
CA ARG A 380 21.40 -5.05 -28.06
C ARG A 380 22.48 -4.70 -29.08
N ALA A 381 23.46 -5.58 -29.25
CA ALA A 381 24.58 -5.38 -30.17
C ALA A 381 24.14 -5.30 -31.65
N ASP A 382 23.00 -5.90 -32.00
CA ASP A 382 22.36 -5.83 -33.32
C ASP A 382 21.53 -4.55 -33.53
N GLY A 383 21.48 -3.65 -32.54
CA GLY A 383 20.71 -2.41 -32.58
C GLY A 383 19.25 -2.54 -32.13
N GLY A 384 18.75 -3.76 -31.88
CA GLY A 384 17.41 -3.99 -31.32
C GLY A 384 17.29 -3.53 -29.86
N GLY A 385 16.08 -3.38 -29.31
CA GLY A 385 15.92 -3.16 -27.87
C GLY A 385 16.39 -4.34 -27.05
N GLY A 386 16.93 -4.05 -25.86
CA GLY A 386 17.36 -5.06 -24.88
C GLY A 386 16.65 -4.95 -23.53
N GLY A 387 15.63 -4.08 -23.43
CA GLY A 387 14.99 -3.76 -22.16
C GLY A 387 14.27 -4.94 -21.50
N ALA A 388 13.57 -5.79 -22.26
CA ALA A 388 12.88 -6.94 -21.69
C ALA A 388 13.89 -7.98 -21.17
N ILE A 389 14.95 -8.27 -21.94
CA ILE A 389 16.01 -9.24 -21.58
C ILE A 389 16.76 -8.80 -20.32
N VAL A 390 17.26 -7.57 -20.31
CA VAL A 390 18.02 -7.04 -19.15
C VAL A 390 17.12 -6.89 -17.93
N GLY A 391 15.88 -6.42 -18.11
CA GLY A 391 14.92 -6.33 -17.02
C GLY A 391 14.57 -7.70 -16.43
N PHE A 392 14.37 -8.71 -17.28
CA PHE A 392 13.99 -10.06 -16.88
C PHE A 392 15.11 -10.70 -16.06
N ALA A 393 16.35 -10.66 -16.57
CA ALA A 393 17.52 -11.18 -15.85
C ALA A 393 17.72 -10.50 -14.49
N ASN A 394 17.66 -9.17 -14.45
CA ASN A 394 17.85 -8.42 -13.21
C ASN A 394 16.78 -8.74 -12.15
N TYR A 395 15.51 -8.84 -12.56
CA TYR A 395 14.44 -9.19 -11.64
C TYR A 395 14.53 -10.64 -11.18
N LEU A 396 14.89 -11.55 -12.09
CA LEU A 396 15.07 -12.96 -11.76
C LEU A 396 16.21 -13.17 -10.76
N ILE A 397 17.36 -12.53 -10.96
CA ILE A 397 18.51 -12.60 -10.04
C ILE A 397 18.10 -12.10 -8.65
N ARG A 398 17.39 -10.96 -8.56
CA ARG A 398 16.92 -10.44 -7.27
C ARG A 398 15.94 -11.38 -6.57
N LEU A 399 15.02 -11.98 -7.31
CA LEU A 399 14.10 -12.98 -6.76
C LEU A 399 14.85 -14.24 -6.30
N TYR A 400 15.84 -14.67 -7.06
CA TYR A 400 16.68 -15.81 -6.70
C TYR A 400 17.49 -15.52 -5.42
N GLU A 401 18.09 -14.34 -5.30
CA GLU A 401 18.84 -13.92 -4.12
C GLU A 401 17.95 -13.80 -2.86
N ALA A 402 16.74 -13.25 -3.02
CA ALA A 402 15.80 -13.04 -1.93
C ALA A 402 15.19 -14.36 -1.43
N GLU A 403 14.69 -15.17 -2.35
CA GLU A 403 13.89 -16.36 -2.02
C GLU A 403 14.75 -17.62 -1.88
N LYS A 404 16.00 -17.58 -2.36
CA LYS A 404 16.92 -18.73 -2.42
C LYS A 404 16.22 -20.01 -2.88
N PRO A 405 15.51 -19.98 -4.03
CA PRO A 405 14.67 -21.09 -4.43
C PRO A 405 15.50 -22.31 -4.82
N ARG A 406 14.95 -23.51 -4.60
CA ARG A 406 15.62 -24.77 -5.01
C ARG A 406 15.67 -24.95 -6.53
N ALA A 407 14.74 -24.31 -7.24
CA ALA A 407 14.66 -24.28 -8.69
C ALA A 407 13.79 -23.10 -9.13
N VAL A 408 14.00 -22.64 -10.35
CA VAL A 408 13.18 -21.65 -11.04
C VAL A 408 12.57 -22.32 -12.27
N MET A 409 11.28 -22.13 -12.49
CA MET A 409 10.61 -22.51 -13.73
C MET A 409 9.89 -21.29 -14.29
N ALA A 410 10.29 -20.83 -15.47
CA ALA A 410 9.55 -19.84 -16.24
C ALA A 410 8.70 -20.55 -17.29
N ALA A 411 7.39 -20.32 -17.26
CA ALA A 411 6.44 -20.88 -18.21
C ALA A 411 5.98 -19.79 -19.19
N TRP A 412 5.96 -20.12 -20.48
CA TRP A 412 5.58 -19.22 -21.56
C TRP A 412 4.32 -19.72 -22.24
N ASP A 413 3.41 -18.81 -22.57
CA ASP A 413 2.21 -19.14 -23.32
C ASP A 413 2.57 -19.58 -24.75
N THR A 414 1.92 -20.61 -25.24
CA THR A 414 2.09 -21.07 -26.61
C THR A 414 1.24 -20.20 -27.53
N LEU A 415 1.85 -19.44 -28.44
CA LEU A 415 1.14 -18.49 -29.30
C LEU A 415 0.07 -19.13 -30.19
N SER A 416 0.20 -20.43 -30.49
CA SER A 416 -0.73 -21.19 -31.34
C SER A 416 -1.90 -21.82 -30.58
N GLU A 417 -1.86 -21.87 -29.24
CA GLU A 417 -2.86 -22.59 -28.45
C GLU A 417 -3.63 -21.65 -27.52
N PRO A 418 -4.97 -21.68 -27.54
CA PRO A 418 -5.75 -20.78 -26.71
C PRO A 418 -5.69 -21.16 -25.23
N ASN A 419 -5.01 -20.32 -24.45
CA ASN A 419 -4.85 -20.50 -23.01
C ASN A 419 -6.15 -20.22 -22.23
N TRP A 420 -6.16 -20.59 -20.94
CA TRP A 420 -7.32 -20.39 -20.06
C TRP A 420 -7.74 -18.91 -19.93
N ARG A 421 -6.80 -17.96 -20.07
CA ARG A 421 -7.08 -16.52 -20.01
C ARG A 421 -7.86 -16.06 -21.25
N GLN A 422 -7.58 -16.60 -22.42
CA GLN A 422 -8.35 -16.33 -23.64
C GLN A 422 -9.79 -16.87 -23.52
N ARG A 423 -9.98 -18.00 -22.82
CA ARG A 423 -11.30 -18.59 -22.60
C ARG A 423 -12.13 -17.85 -21.54
N LEU A 424 -11.50 -17.43 -20.44
CA LEU A 424 -12.19 -16.79 -19.31
C LEU A 424 -12.26 -15.27 -19.37
N PHE A 425 -11.35 -14.61 -20.11
CA PHE A 425 -11.27 -13.15 -20.17
C PHE A 425 -11.12 -12.61 -21.61
N PRO A 426 -12.10 -12.83 -22.51
CA PRO A 426 -12.07 -12.27 -23.86
C PRO A 426 -11.82 -10.74 -23.92
N PRO A 427 -12.41 -9.90 -23.04
CA PRO A 427 -12.15 -8.45 -23.04
C PRO A 427 -10.74 -8.06 -22.56
N TYR A 428 -10.07 -8.91 -21.79
CA TYR A 428 -8.73 -8.62 -21.25
C TYR A 428 -7.65 -8.66 -22.33
N GLN A 429 -7.91 -9.41 -23.40
CA GLN A 429 -7.02 -9.64 -24.56
C GLN A 429 -7.41 -8.77 -25.78
N SER A 430 -8.60 -8.17 -25.82
CA SER A 430 -9.08 -7.43 -26.98
C SER A 430 -8.46 -6.03 -27.08
N GLY A 431 -7.45 -5.88 -27.94
CA GLY A 431 -7.02 -4.57 -28.46
C GLY A 431 -5.69 -4.00 -27.91
N ARG A 432 -4.88 -4.80 -27.20
CA ARG A 432 -3.53 -4.35 -26.83
C ARG A 432 -2.61 -4.41 -28.05
N VAL A 433 -2.08 -3.27 -28.44
CA VAL A 433 -0.99 -3.15 -29.41
C VAL A 433 0.30 -3.06 -28.60
N PHE A 434 1.14 -4.08 -28.72
CA PHE A 434 2.46 -4.08 -28.10
C PHE A 434 3.48 -3.43 -29.02
N ASP A 435 4.47 -2.76 -28.44
CA ASP A 435 5.60 -2.23 -29.21
C ASP A 435 6.33 -3.39 -29.89
N GLN A 436 6.70 -3.23 -31.17
CA GLN A 436 7.45 -4.26 -31.90
C GLN A 436 8.74 -4.66 -31.16
N ASP A 437 9.35 -3.70 -30.48
CA ASP A 437 10.56 -3.87 -29.70
C ASP A 437 10.44 -4.87 -28.53
N ILE A 438 9.27 -4.99 -27.89
CA ILE A 438 9.05 -6.04 -26.87
C ILE A 438 8.75 -7.38 -27.52
N LEU A 439 7.97 -7.38 -28.63
CA LEU A 439 7.62 -8.61 -29.34
C LEU A 439 8.88 -9.34 -29.82
N ASP A 440 9.84 -8.62 -30.41
CA ASP A 440 11.11 -9.18 -30.88
C ASP A 440 11.96 -9.79 -29.75
N GLN A 441 11.76 -9.33 -28.50
CA GLN A 441 12.49 -9.86 -27.33
C GLN A 441 11.78 -11.03 -26.67
N LEU A 442 10.45 -11.17 -26.84
CA LEU A 442 9.69 -12.30 -26.29
C LEU A 442 10.12 -13.64 -26.89
N ASP A 443 10.53 -13.67 -28.16
CA ASP A 443 11.05 -14.88 -28.81
C ASP A 443 12.44 -15.30 -28.29
N LEU A 444 13.18 -14.37 -27.68
CA LEU A 444 14.54 -14.59 -27.18
C LEU A 444 14.57 -14.96 -25.69
N LEU A 445 13.60 -14.49 -24.92
CA LEU A 445 13.56 -14.67 -23.46
C LEU A 445 13.45 -16.13 -23.00
N PRO A 446 12.74 -17.05 -23.68
CA PRO A 446 12.77 -18.47 -23.33
C PRO A 446 14.16 -19.10 -23.43
N GLN A 447 15.08 -18.51 -24.21
CA GLN A 447 16.46 -19.00 -24.34
C GLN A 447 17.38 -18.50 -23.22
N LEU A 448 16.92 -17.53 -22.42
CA LEU A 448 17.67 -16.91 -21.34
C LEU A 448 17.56 -17.66 -20.00
N VAL A 449 16.50 -18.44 -19.81
CA VAL A 449 16.09 -19.04 -18.52
C VAL A 449 16.16 -20.56 -18.57
#